data_AF-A0A447QXB0-F1
#
_entry.id   AF-A0A447QXB0-F1
#
_cell.length_a   1.000
_cell.length_b   1.000
_cell.length_c   1.000
_cell.angle_alpha   90.00
_cell.angle_beta   90.00
_cell.angle_gamma   90.00
#
_symmetry.space_group_name_H-M   'P 1'
#
loop_
_entity.id
_entity.type
_entity.pdbx_description
1 polymer ?
#
loop_
_entity_poly.entity_id
_entity_poly.type
_entity_poly.pdbx_seq_one_letter_code
_entity_poly.pdbx_strand_id
1 'polypeptide(L)'
;MAVTWWICAPSGSDGKRIRKKFTTRGEAKDYERWAVARYNNKEWKAPVVDDRYLLELIEIWWKVKGQMMRDGERTHHKLLVLDRALGHPLARDVTPKLFSDYRAQRTTAGIKPKTLNTEQEHISAMFNSLYALGHYPSPSPLKGLKSIQLTKSEMGYLTHDDIARLLGGDEG
;
A
#
# COMPACT_ATOMS: atom_id res chain seq x y z
N MET A 1 42.52 43.09 1.63
CA MET A 1 41.60 42.07 1.09
C MET A 1 40.66 41.64 2.21
N ALA A 2 39.35 41.88 2.06
CA ALA A 2 38.38 41.60 3.11
C ALA A 2 38.08 40.09 3.18
N VAL A 3 38.60 39.43 4.20
CA VAL A 3 38.33 38.00 4.47
C VAL A 3 37.12 37.93 5.39
N THR A 4 35.93 37.85 4.81
CA THR A 4 34.68 37.74 5.57
C THR A 4 34.53 36.32 6.13
N TRP A 5 34.37 36.20 7.44
CA TRP A 5 34.06 34.94 8.09
C TRP A 5 32.58 34.64 7.97
N TRP A 6 32.23 33.49 7.38
CA TRP A 6 30.85 33.05 7.26
C TRP A 6 30.65 31.74 8.04
N ILE A 7 29.66 31.73 8.92
CA ILE A 7 29.28 30.59 9.75
C ILE A 7 27.80 30.34 9.49
N CYS A 8 27.48 29.18 8.92
CA CYS A 8 26.10 28.77 8.69
C CYS A 8 25.83 27.43 9.37
N ALA A 9 24.67 27.35 10.01
CA ALA A 9 24.13 26.13 10.60
C ALA A 9 22.91 25.73 9.75
N PRO A 10 23.09 24.85 8.75
CA PRO A 10 22.04 24.60 7.76
C PRO A 10 20.81 23.88 8.32
N SER A 11 20.86 23.34 9.57
CA SER A 11 19.75 22.66 10.24
C SER A 11 19.27 23.36 11.53
N GLY A 12 19.53 24.67 11.68
CA GLY A 12 19.21 25.43 12.90
C GLY A 12 20.25 25.25 14.03
N SER A 13 19.89 25.63 15.26
CA SER A 13 20.81 25.77 16.41
C SER A 13 21.65 24.53 16.75
N ASP A 14 21.20 23.33 16.39
CA ASP A 14 21.87 22.03 16.62
C ASP A 14 22.65 21.49 15.39
N GLY A 15 22.80 22.29 14.33
CA GLY A 15 23.48 21.85 13.12
C GLY A 15 25.01 21.88 13.16
N LYS A 16 25.64 20.93 12.45
CA LYS A 16 27.09 20.91 12.22
C LYS A 16 27.52 22.22 11.54
N ARG A 17 28.31 23.04 12.25
CA ARG A 17 28.78 24.34 11.76
C ARG A 17 29.85 24.13 10.68
N ILE A 18 29.59 24.62 9.48
CA ILE A 18 30.54 24.57 8.37
C ILE A 18 31.20 25.94 8.26
N ARG A 19 32.52 26.00 8.41
CA ARG A 19 33.32 27.23 8.30
C ARG A 19 34.12 27.16 7.00
N LYS A 20 33.81 28.03 6.04
CA LYS A 20 34.54 28.15 4.77
C LYS A 20 34.80 29.63 4.48
N LYS A 21 35.98 29.93 3.94
CA LYS A 21 36.36 31.29 3.53
C LYS A 21 35.98 31.49 2.07
N PHE A 22 35.34 32.61 1.76
CA PHE A 22 34.99 33.02 0.41
C PHE A 22 35.60 34.37 0.09
N THR A 23 35.97 34.55 -1.17
CA THR A 23 36.56 35.79 -1.69
C THR A 23 35.50 36.86 -1.90
N THR A 24 34.28 36.47 -2.26
CA THR A 24 33.18 37.40 -2.52
C THR A 24 31.93 37.06 -1.69
N ARG A 25 31.10 38.10 -1.43
CA ARG A 25 29.81 37.95 -0.74
C ARG A 25 28.80 37.14 -1.56
N GLY A 26 28.89 37.18 -2.89
CA GLY A 26 28.04 36.42 -3.80
C GLY A 26 28.27 34.91 -3.67
N GLU A 27 29.53 34.48 -3.74
CA GLU A 27 29.93 33.08 -3.54
C GLU A 27 29.48 32.54 -2.18
N ALA A 28 29.55 33.35 -1.13
CA ALA A 28 29.08 32.95 0.21
C ALA A 28 27.57 32.68 0.24
N LYS A 29 26.75 33.50 -0.44
CA LYS A 29 25.29 33.32 -0.53
C LYS A 29 24.88 32.15 -1.42
N ASP A 30 25.64 31.87 -2.48
CA ASP A 30 25.36 30.72 -3.34
C ASP A 30 25.74 29.42 -2.64
N TYR A 31 26.83 29.43 -1.88
CA TYR A 31 27.20 28.31 -1.01
C TYR A 31 26.20 28.10 0.13
N GLU A 32 25.62 29.16 0.68
CA GLU A 32 24.50 29.07 1.63
C GLU A 32 23.31 28.33 1.04
N ARG A 33 22.84 28.76 -0.14
CA ARG A 33 21.73 28.11 -0.83
C ARG A 33 22.04 26.65 -1.15
N TRP A 34 23.26 26.36 -1.61
CA TRP A 34 23.71 24.99 -1.87
C TRP A 34 23.77 24.15 -0.58
N ALA A 35 24.32 24.68 0.51
CA ALA A 35 24.45 23.95 1.77
C ALA A 35 23.07 23.72 2.41
N VAL A 36 22.21 24.74 2.45
CA VAL A 36 20.82 24.60 2.90
C VAL A 36 20.10 23.53 2.06
N ALA A 37 20.21 23.55 0.73
CA ALA A 37 19.62 22.51 -0.10
C ALA A 37 20.19 21.10 0.19
N ARG A 38 21.51 20.98 0.36
CA ARG A 38 22.20 19.70 0.61
C ARG A 38 21.88 19.11 1.99
N TYR A 39 21.75 19.95 3.01
CA TYR A 39 21.59 19.52 4.41
C TYR A 39 20.15 19.59 4.93
N ASN A 40 19.28 20.48 4.40
CA ASN A 40 17.83 20.43 4.67
C ASN A 40 17.12 19.34 3.88
N ASN A 41 17.69 18.89 2.77
CA ASN A 41 17.24 17.65 2.14
C ASN A 41 17.68 16.50 3.05
N LYS A 42 16.89 16.22 4.09
CA LYS A 42 16.99 15.04 4.95
C LYS A 42 16.71 13.79 4.11
N GLU A 43 17.61 13.47 3.18
CA GLU A 43 17.66 12.21 2.42
C GLU A 43 17.79 11.00 3.38
N TRP A 44 18.10 11.25 4.66
CA TRP A 44 18.30 10.27 5.72
C TRP A 44 17.11 10.10 6.67
N LYS A 45 15.93 10.71 6.42
CA LYS A 45 14.73 10.24 7.12
C LYS A 45 14.41 8.86 6.56
N ALA A 46 14.75 7.83 7.33
CA ALA A 46 14.26 6.48 7.06
C ALA A 46 12.76 6.57 6.76
N PRO A 47 12.27 5.87 5.73
CA PRO A 47 10.83 5.83 5.46
C PRO A 47 10.12 5.50 6.77
N VAL A 48 9.01 6.16 7.07
CA VAL A 48 8.23 5.84 8.27
C VAL A 48 7.79 4.38 8.13
N VAL A 49 8.52 3.49 8.79
CA VAL A 49 8.25 2.05 8.77
C VAL A 49 7.18 1.80 9.81
N ASP A 50 6.13 1.13 9.36
CA ASP A 50 5.07 0.67 10.25
C ASP A 50 5.41 -0.76 10.70
N ASP A 51 5.77 -0.89 11.97
CA ASP A 51 6.13 -2.18 12.60
C ASP A 51 4.92 -2.91 13.17
N ARG A 52 3.70 -2.44 12.90
CA ARG A 52 2.46 -3.12 13.31
C ARG A 52 2.19 -4.35 12.47
N TYR A 53 1.46 -5.30 13.05
CA TYR A 53 0.97 -6.47 12.33
C TYR A 53 -0.16 -6.09 11.38
N LEU A 54 -0.27 -6.84 10.27
CA LEU A 54 -1.39 -6.67 9.34
C LEU A 54 -2.74 -6.87 10.06
N LEU A 55 -2.83 -7.81 10.99
CA LEU A 55 -4.01 -8.02 11.84
C LEU A 55 -4.46 -6.74 12.57
N GLU A 56 -3.53 -6.01 13.16
CA GLU A 56 -3.82 -4.77 13.89
C GLU A 56 -4.39 -3.70 12.95
N LEU A 57 -3.83 -3.60 11.73
CA LEU A 57 -4.34 -2.69 10.71
C LEU A 57 -5.75 -3.08 10.24
N ILE A 58 -6.04 -4.38 10.14
CA ILE A 58 -7.38 -4.89 9.81
C ILE A 58 -8.39 -4.50 10.89
N GLU A 59 -8.02 -4.62 12.17
CA GLU A 59 -8.89 -4.23 13.29
C GLU A 59 -9.13 -2.72 13.34
N ILE A 60 -8.10 -1.91 13.11
CA ILE A 60 -8.25 -0.44 13.02
C ILE A 60 -9.16 -0.08 11.86
N TRP A 61 -8.96 -0.72 10.70
CA TRP A 61 -9.82 -0.52 9.54
C TRP A 61 -11.27 -0.86 9.84
N TRP A 62 -11.53 -1.98 10.53
CA TRP A 62 -12.87 -2.38 10.95
C TRP A 62 -13.54 -1.31 11.80
N LYS A 63 -12.84 -0.82 12.83
CA LYS A 63 -13.34 0.21 13.76
C LYS A 63 -13.65 1.54 13.08
N VAL A 64 -12.82 1.97 12.13
CA VAL A 64 -12.93 3.32 11.56
C VAL A 64 -13.81 3.36 10.29
N LYS A 65 -13.76 2.33 9.45
CA LYS A 65 -14.45 2.32 8.15
C LYS A 65 -15.26 1.06 7.88
N GLY A 66 -14.73 -0.11 8.24
CA GLY A 66 -15.34 -1.39 7.88
C GLY A 66 -16.78 -1.54 8.37
N GLN A 67 -17.08 -1.08 9.58
CA GLN A 67 -18.44 -1.13 10.15
C GLN A 67 -19.48 -0.29 9.38
N MET A 68 -19.05 0.75 8.67
CA MET A 68 -19.95 1.64 7.93
C MET A 68 -20.27 1.12 6.52
N MET A 69 -19.59 0.06 6.07
CA MET A 69 -19.76 -0.49 4.73
C MET A 69 -20.80 -1.61 4.70
N ARG A 70 -21.65 -1.62 3.67
CA ARG A 70 -22.66 -2.68 3.47
C ARG A 70 -22.05 -4.08 3.44
N ASP A 71 -20.95 -4.24 2.73
CA ASP A 71 -20.21 -5.51 2.62
C ASP A 71 -19.00 -5.55 3.57
N GLY A 72 -19.02 -4.73 4.62
CA GLY A 72 -17.92 -4.54 5.55
C GLY A 72 -17.55 -5.81 6.29
N GLU A 73 -18.53 -6.48 6.91
CA GLU A 73 -18.31 -7.68 7.72
C GLU A 73 -17.73 -8.83 6.89
N ARG A 74 -18.26 -9.02 5.68
CA ARG A 74 -17.74 -10.00 4.72
C ARG A 74 -16.30 -9.67 4.31
N THR A 75 -16.00 -8.39 4.07
CA THR A 75 -14.65 -7.94 3.71
C THR A 75 -13.68 -8.13 4.88
N HIS A 76 -14.10 -7.80 6.10
CA HIS A 76 -13.33 -8.01 7.32
C HIS A 76 -12.98 -9.50 7.52
N HIS A 77 -13.97 -10.39 7.41
CA HIS A 77 -13.72 -11.82 7.54
C HIS A 77 -12.73 -12.33 6.48
N LYS A 78 -12.87 -11.88 5.22
CA LYS A 78 -11.92 -12.24 4.15
C LYS A 78 -10.50 -11.72 4.45
N LEU A 79 -10.37 -10.50 4.97
CA LEU A 79 -9.07 -9.94 5.36
C LEU A 79 -8.41 -10.77 6.48
N LEU A 80 -9.19 -11.23 7.47
CA LEU A 80 -8.69 -12.11 8.53
C LEU A 80 -8.23 -13.47 8.01
N VAL A 81 -8.98 -14.07 7.08
CA VAL A 81 -8.58 -15.34 6.43
C VAL A 81 -7.30 -15.14 5.63
N LEU A 82 -7.17 -14.00 4.96
CA LEU A 82 -6.01 -13.66 4.16
C LEU A 82 -4.76 -13.40 5.00
N ASP A 83 -4.90 -12.73 6.15
CA ASP A 83 -3.83 -12.54 7.13
C ASP A 83 -3.28 -13.88 7.64
N ARG A 84 -4.17 -14.82 7.98
CA ARG A 84 -3.77 -16.19 8.34
C ARG A 84 -3.07 -16.91 7.21
N ALA A 85 -3.58 -16.77 5.98
CA ALA A 85 -2.99 -17.43 4.82
C ALA A 85 -1.63 -16.84 4.42
N LEU A 86 -1.35 -15.59 4.78
CA LEU A 86 -0.04 -14.94 4.62
C LEU A 86 0.93 -15.21 5.78
N GLY A 87 0.47 -15.84 6.86
CA GLY A 87 1.28 -16.15 8.03
C GLY A 87 1.51 -14.97 8.98
N HIS A 88 0.50 -14.11 9.15
CA HIS A 88 0.55 -12.95 10.07
C HIS A 88 1.73 -12.00 9.81
N PRO A 89 1.86 -11.46 8.59
CA PRO A 89 2.98 -10.58 8.24
C PRO A 89 2.89 -9.22 8.98
N LEU A 90 4.05 -8.58 9.14
CA LEU A 90 4.09 -7.16 9.48
C LEU A 90 3.62 -6.32 8.30
N ALA A 91 3.08 -5.13 8.56
CA ALA A 91 2.61 -4.22 7.52
C ALA A 91 3.70 -3.89 6.48
N ARG A 92 4.96 -3.75 6.93
CA ARG A 92 6.13 -3.54 6.07
C ARG A 92 6.49 -4.74 5.17
N ASP A 93 6.11 -5.95 5.58
CA ASP A 93 6.43 -7.18 4.86
C ASP A 93 5.38 -7.49 3.77
N VAL A 94 4.23 -6.80 3.82
CA VAL A 94 3.20 -6.85 2.78
C VAL A 94 3.72 -6.17 1.51
N THR A 95 4.46 -6.94 0.72
CA THR A 95 5.07 -6.50 -0.53
C THR A 95 4.42 -7.17 -1.74
N PRO A 96 4.57 -6.61 -2.96
CA PRO A 96 4.13 -7.28 -4.17
C PRO A 96 4.75 -8.68 -4.34
N LYS A 97 5.98 -8.88 -3.83
CA LYS A 97 6.65 -10.18 -3.81
C LYS A 97 5.89 -11.19 -2.95
N LEU A 98 5.64 -10.86 -1.68
CA LEU A 98 4.86 -11.71 -0.76
C LEU A 98 3.52 -12.11 -1.37
N PHE A 99 2.80 -11.15 -1.95
CA PHE A 99 1.49 -11.43 -2.55
C PHE A 99 1.58 -12.26 -3.84
N SER A 100 2.68 -12.15 -4.59
CA SER A 100 2.92 -12.98 -5.79
C SER A 100 3.20 -14.43 -5.41
N ASP A 101 3.99 -14.65 -4.36
CA ASP A 101 4.27 -15.98 -3.81
C ASP A 101 2.98 -16.63 -3.28
N TYR A 102 2.18 -15.85 -2.53
CA TYR A 102 0.84 -16.27 -2.08
C TYR A 102 -0.08 -16.65 -3.24
N ARG A 103 -0.10 -15.85 -4.32
CA ARG A 103 -0.88 -16.16 -5.53
C ARG A 103 -0.46 -17.47 -6.18
N ALA A 104 0.83 -17.72 -6.29
CA ALA A 104 1.35 -18.95 -6.87
C ALA A 104 0.86 -20.16 -6.05
N GLN A 105 1.00 -20.11 -4.72
CA GLN A 105 0.53 -21.17 -3.82
C GLN A 105 -0.97 -21.44 -3.96
N ARG A 106 -1.79 -20.39 -4.00
CA ARG A 106 -3.26 -20.52 -4.09
C ARG A 106 -3.72 -20.99 -5.48
N THR A 107 -2.99 -20.61 -6.53
CA THR A 107 -3.26 -21.10 -7.89
C THR A 107 -2.99 -22.59 -7.97
N THR A 108 -1.90 -23.09 -7.37
CA THR A 108 -1.61 -24.53 -7.25
C THR A 108 -2.70 -25.26 -6.45
N ALA A 109 -3.29 -24.60 -5.44
CA ALA A 109 -4.42 -25.13 -4.68
C ALA A 109 -5.76 -25.11 -5.44
N GLY A 110 -5.79 -24.71 -6.72
CA GLY A 110 -7.00 -24.72 -7.56
C GLY A 110 -7.96 -23.55 -7.32
N ILE A 111 -7.52 -22.49 -6.63
CA ILE A 111 -8.36 -21.31 -6.39
C ILE A 111 -8.54 -20.50 -7.67
N LYS A 112 -9.79 -20.11 -7.96
CA LYS A 112 -10.13 -19.34 -9.17
C LYS A 112 -9.40 -17.98 -9.18
N PRO A 113 -8.84 -17.54 -10.32
CA PRO A 113 -8.16 -16.25 -10.43
C PRO A 113 -9.01 -15.04 -10.02
N LYS A 114 -10.34 -15.12 -10.23
CA LYS A 114 -11.30 -14.09 -9.80
C LYS A 114 -11.24 -13.85 -8.29
N THR A 115 -11.15 -14.92 -7.50
CA THR A 115 -11.05 -14.83 -6.04
C THR A 115 -9.77 -14.14 -5.61
N LEU A 116 -8.63 -14.48 -6.25
CA LEU A 116 -7.33 -13.87 -5.96
C LEU A 116 -7.28 -12.38 -6.31
N ASN A 117 -7.97 -11.96 -7.36
CA ASN A 117 -8.12 -10.54 -7.69
C ASN A 117 -8.95 -9.82 -6.63
N THR A 118 -10.08 -10.41 -6.21
CA THR A 118 -10.92 -9.85 -5.14
C THR A 118 -10.17 -9.74 -3.80
N GLU A 119 -9.34 -10.74 -3.45
CA GLU A 119 -8.47 -10.67 -2.26
C GLU A 119 -7.46 -9.52 -2.36
N GLN A 120 -6.82 -9.33 -3.53
CA GLN A 120 -5.91 -8.20 -3.76
C GLN A 120 -6.61 -6.84 -3.63
N GLU A 121 -7.82 -6.73 -4.20
CA GLU A 121 -8.63 -5.52 -4.15
C GLU A 121 -9.03 -5.17 -2.71
N HIS A 122 -9.45 -6.16 -1.92
CA HIS A 122 -9.81 -5.96 -0.51
C HIS A 122 -8.63 -5.42 0.31
N ILE A 123 -7.45 -6.06 0.22
CA ILE A 123 -6.24 -5.54 0.90
C ILE A 123 -5.92 -4.13 0.43
N SER A 124 -5.93 -3.91 -0.89
CA SER A 124 -5.54 -2.61 -1.44
C SER A 124 -6.50 -1.50 -1.01
N ALA A 125 -7.80 -1.78 -0.98
CA ALA A 125 -8.82 -0.86 -0.50
C ALA A 125 -8.65 -0.56 1.00
N MET A 126 -8.34 -1.58 1.81
CA MET A 126 -8.07 -1.43 3.24
C MET A 126 -6.90 -0.47 3.48
N PHE A 127 -5.72 -0.73 2.90
CA PHE A 127 -4.55 0.15 3.04
C PHE A 127 -4.81 1.56 2.53
N ASN A 128 -5.45 1.71 1.37
CA ASN A 128 -5.77 3.04 0.84
C ASN A 128 -6.73 3.81 1.75
N SER A 129 -7.65 3.13 2.41
CA SER A 129 -8.55 3.77 3.37
C SER A 129 -7.86 4.16 4.67
N LEU A 130 -6.96 3.33 5.20
CA LEU A 130 -6.15 3.67 6.35
C LEU A 130 -5.22 4.87 6.06
N TYR A 131 -4.64 4.91 4.86
CA TYR A 131 -3.86 6.05 4.38
C TYR A 131 -4.70 7.33 4.31
N ALA A 132 -5.90 7.26 3.74
CA ALA A 132 -6.81 8.41 3.64
C ALA A 132 -7.21 8.98 5.01
N LEU A 133 -7.27 8.13 6.03
CA LEU A 133 -7.61 8.49 7.41
C LEU A 133 -6.38 8.87 8.26
N GLY A 134 -5.17 8.82 7.69
CA GLY A 134 -3.93 9.11 8.41
C GLY A 134 -3.48 8.01 9.38
N HIS A 135 -4.12 6.84 9.37
CA HIS A 135 -3.74 5.70 10.20
C HIS A 135 -2.59 4.88 9.63
N TYR A 136 -2.18 5.10 8.38
CA TYR A 136 -1.08 4.39 7.74
C TYR A 136 -0.26 5.35 6.87
N PRO A 137 1.08 5.28 6.85
CA PRO A 137 1.93 6.36 6.31
C PRO A 137 2.00 6.41 4.78
N SER A 138 1.65 5.33 4.07
CA SER A 138 1.79 5.23 2.61
C SER A 138 0.55 4.64 1.94
N PRO A 139 0.33 4.82 0.63
CA PRO A 139 -0.76 4.11 -0.06
C PRO A 139 -0.52 2.59 -0.10
N SER A 140 -1.50 1.83 -0.60
CA SER A 140 -1.38 0.36 -0.69
C SER A 140 -0.03 -0.09 -1.27
N PRO A 141 0.71 -0.97 -0.57
CA PRO A 141 1.98 -1.50 -1.07
C PRO A 141 1.79 -2.40 -2.29
N LEU A 142 0.55 -2.82 -2.59
CA LEU A 142 0.19 -3.65 -3.74
C LEU A 142 -0.22 -2.83 -4.98
N LYS A 143 -0.07 -1.50 -4.96
CA LYS A 143 -0.49 -0.62 -6.07
C LYS A 143 0.15 -0.98 -7.42
N GLY A 144 1.37 -1.53 -7.43
CA GLY A 144 2.09 -1.93 -8.64
C GLY A 144 1.75 -3.33 -9.16
N LEU A 145 1.00 -4.12 -8.39
CA LEU A 145 0.73 -5.52 -8.76
C LEU A 145 -0.47 -5.60 -9.70
N LYS A 146 -0.25 -6.12 -10.92
CA LYS A 146 -1.33 -6.30 -11.90
C LYS A 146 -2.29 -7.42 -11.47
N SER A 147 -3.59 -7.19 -11.66
CA SER A 147 -4.61 -8.23 -11.52
C SER A 147 -4.46 -9.29 -12.61
N ILE A 148 -4.85 -10.53 -12.28
CA ILE A 148 -4.85 -11.64 -13.24
C ILE A 148 -5.93 -11.37 -14.30
N GLN A 149 -5.59 -11.47 -15.57
CA GLN A 149 -6.54 -11.30 -16.66
C GLN A 149 -7.56 -12.45 -16.63
N LEU A 150 -8.84 -12.11 -16.54
CA LEU A 150 -9.93 -13.07 -16.58
C LEU A 150 -10.44 -13.14 -18.02
N THR A 151 -10.29 -14.30 -18.66
CA THR A 151 -11.09 -14.61 -19.85
C THR A 151 -12.55 -14.69 -19.43
N LYS A 152 -13.39 -13.87 -20.06
CA LYS A 152 -14.83 -13.85 -19.80
C LYS A 152 -15.39 -15.21 -20.24
N SER A 153 -15.71 -16.07 -19.28
CA SER A 153 -16.50 -17.27 -19.56
C SER A 153 -17.81 -16.78 -20.18
N GLU A 154 -18.15 -17.28 -21.37
CA GLU A 154 -19.46 -17.06 -21.96
C GLU A 154 -20.48 -17.53 -20.93
N MET A 155 -21.33 -16.62 -20.46
CA MET A 155 -22.42 -17.01 -19.60
C MET A 155 -23.40 -17.76 -20.48
N GLY A 156 -23.50 -19.08 -20.31
CA GLY A 156 -24.58 -19.85 -20.91
C GLY A 156 -25.90 -19.28 -20.40
N TYR A 157 -26.66 -18.65 -21.28
CA TYR A 157 -28.06 -18.34 -21.00
C TYR A 157 -28.86 -19.61 -21.22
N LEU A 158 -29.87 -19.84 -20.39
CA LEU A 158 -30.84 -20.88 -20.70
C LEU A 158 -31.62 -20.45 -21.95
N THR A 159 -31.68 -21.32 -22.95
CA THR A 159 -32.59 -21.14 -24.08
C THR A 159 -34.02 -21.46 -23.66
N HIS A 160 -35.02 -21.01 -24.42
CA HIS A 160 -36.43 -21.26 -24.09
C HIS A 160 -36.74 -22.77 -24.05
N ASP A 161 -36.05 -23.56 -24.88
CA ASP A 161 -36.16 -25.03 -24.91
C ASP A 161 -35.56 -25.69 -23.65
N ASP A 162 -34.49 -25.13 -23.10
CA ASP A 162 -33.92 -25.59 -21.82
C ASP A 162 -34.87 -25.29 -20.65
N ILE A 163 -35.57 -24.16 -20.70
CA ILE A 163 -36.59 -23.78 -19.71
C ILE A 163 -37.78 -24.74 -19.77
N ALA A 164 -38.25 -25.06 -20.98
CA ALA A 164 -39.36 -26.00 -21.18
C ALA A 164 -39.00 -27.42 -20.71
N ARG A 165 -37.76 -27.88 -20.95
CA ARG A 165 -37.28 -29.18 -20.45
C ARG A 165 -37.17 -29.25 -18.93
N LEU A 166 -36.75 -28.17 -18.28
CA LEU A 166 -36.65 -28.14 -16.81
C LEU A 166 -38.02 -28.06 -16.11
N LEU A 167 -39.02 -27.44 -16.75
CA LEU A 167 -40.37 -27.28 -16.18
C LEU A 167 -41.32 -28.44 -16.52
N GLY A 168 -41.08 -29.19 -17.59
CA GLY A 168 -41.92 -30.32 -18.00
C GLY A 168 -41.62 -31.66 -17.29
N GLY A 169 -40.75 -31.66 -16.28
CA GLY A 169 -40.28 -32.87 -15.59
C GLY A 169 -41.12 -33.34 -14.39
N ASP A 170 -42.20 -32.61 -14.03
CA ASP A 170 -43.02 -32.89 -12.83
C ASP A 170 -44.34 -33.65 -13.13
N GLU A 171 -44.44 -34.35 -14.26
CA GLU A 171 -45.56 -35.28 -14.52
C GLU A 171 -45.07 -36.74 -14.49
N GLY A 172 -45.06 -37.31 -13.28
CA GLY A 172 -44.80 -38.73 -13.01
C GLY A 172 -45.25 -39.13 -11.61
#